data_AF-A0A410RN02-F1
#
_entry.id   AF-A0A410RN02-F1
#
_cell.length_a   1.000
_cell.length_b   1.000
_cell.length_c   1.000
_cell.angle_alpha   90.00
_cell.angle_beta   90.00
_cell.angle_gamma   90.00
#
_symmetry.space_group_name_H-M   'P 1'
#
loop_
_entity.id
_entity.type
_entity.pdbx_description
1 polymer ?
#
loop_
_entity_poly.entity_id
_entity_poly.type
_entity_poly.pdbx_seq_one_letter_code
_entity_poly.pdbx_strand_id
1 'polypeptide(L)'
;MPPRQETATVSGSERSGSPMLPKASPTTYRVQQRFRGEVPALVAISMPFVKPGAGSPALLGWRDAQTLFHEFGHALHTLTGDVTRPSLGGGGVVSGSAVFPSKLFEHRLATPEGLSRLAVHHATVQPMPQALVARIQQAATFNQGFYTVDLLTFQEAGGAYDAKVAALMRERGFAPVH
;
A
#
# COMPACT_ATOMS: atom_id res chain seq x y z
N MET A 1 17.03 12.87 -34.53
CA MET A 1 15.85 12.17 -33.98
C MET A 1 15.71 12.63 -32.52
N PRO A 2 14.67 13.37 -32.12
CA PRO A 2 14.52 13.76 -30.72
C PRO A 2 13.92 12.59 -29.92
N PRO A 3 14.29 12.40 -28.64
CA PRO A 3 13.72 11.35 -27.81
C PRO A 3 12.26 11.65 -27.46
N ARG A 4 11.38 10.65 -27.63
CA ARG A 4 9.97 10.71 -27.24
C ARG A 4 9.88 10.86 -25.72
N GLN A 5 9.25 11.93 -25.25
CA GLN A 5 8.78 12.04 -23.88
C GLN A 5 7.49 11.24 -23.77
N GLU A 6 7.54 10.05 -23.16
CA GLU A 6 6.34 9.34 -22.76
C GLU A 6 5.76 10.05 -21.53
N THR A 7 4.75 10.89 -21.77
CA THR A 7 3.91 11.47 -20.73
C THR A 7 3.05 10.38 -20.10
N ALA A 8 3.22 10.10 -18.82
CA ALA A 8 2.32 9.21 -18.07
C ALA A 8 0.92 9.84 -18.01
N THR A 9 0.01 9.37 -18.87
CA THR A 9 -1.41 9.72 -18.83
C THR A 9 -2.09 8.95 -17.70
N VAL A 10 -2.53 9.67 -16.66
CA VAL A 10 -3.45 9.13 -15.64
C VAL A 10 -4.85 9.07 -16.26
N SER A 11 -5.26 7.87 -16.70
CA SER A 11 -6.62 7.58 -17.14
C SER A 11 -7.44 7.05 -15.96
N GLY A 12 -8.29 7.89 -15.37
CA GLY A 12 -9.28 7.46 -14.38
C GLY A 12 -10.54 6.94 -15.06
N SER A 13 -10.91 5.68 -14.84
CA SER A 13 -12.22 5.15 -15.25
C SER A 13 -13.23 5.38 -14.12
N GLU A 14 -14.25 6.19 -14.38
CA GLU A 14 -15.41 6.29 -13.48
C GLU A 14 -16.21 4.98 -13.56
N ARG A 15 -16.23 4.20 -12.46
CA ARG A 15 -17.20 3.11 -12.28
C ARG A 15 -18.37 3.63 -11.47
N SER A 16 -19.49 3.83 -12.15
CA SER A 16 -20.80 4.07 -11.57
C SER A 16 -21.26 2.84 -10.77
N GLY A 17 -21.63 3.04 -9.50
CA GLY A 17 -22.40 2.09 -8.69
C GLY A 17 -21.64 1.49 -7.49
N SER A 18 -21.69 2.18 -6.34
CA SER A 18 -21.57 1.73 -4.93
C SER A 18 -20.77 2.75 -4.10
N PRO A 19 -21.26 3.25 -2.95
CA PRO A 19 -20.55 4.25 -2.13
C PRO A 19 -19.56 3.56 -1.19
N MET A 20 -18.64 2.78 -1.75
CA MET A 20 -17.47 2.32 -1.02
C MET A 20 -16.32 3.21 -1.49
N LEU A 21 -15.85 4.10 -0.62
CA LEU A 21 -14.70 4.97 -0.93
C LEU A 21 -13.58 4.10 -1.51
N PRO A 22 -12.96 4.47 -2.65
CA PRO A 22 -11.89 3.68 -3.23
C PRO A 22 -10.79 3.51 -2.19
N LYS A 23 -10.50 2.26 -1.80
CA LYS A 23 -9.43 1.94 -0.84
C LYS A 23 -8.10 1.92 -1.60
N ALA A 24 -7.06 2.48 -1.00
CA ALA A 24 -5.69 2.28 -1.48
C ALA A 24 -5.40 0.78 -1.57
N SER A 25 -4.85 0.31 -2.68
CA SER A 25 -4.56 -1.10 -2.86
C SER A 25 -3.46 -1.39 -3.89
N PRO A 26 -2.62 -2.41 -3.65
CA PRO A 26 -1.71 -2.95 -4.63
C PRO A 26 -2.41 -4.11 -5.35
N THR A 27 -2.48 -4.06 -6.67
CA THR A 27 -3.04 -5.14 -7.49
C THR A 27 -1.91 -5.85 -8.22
N THR A 28 -1.68 -7.12 -7.87
CA THR A 28 -0.75 -7.98 -8.59
C THR A 28 -1.48 -8.66 -9.75
N TYR A 29 -1.13 -8.28 -10.98
CA TYR A 29 -1.65 -8.93 -12.20
C TYR A 29 -0.85 -10.18 -12.57
N ARG A 30 0.44 -10.19 -12.23
CA ARG A 30 1.34 -11.30 -12.51
C ARG A 30 2.45 -11.35 -11.48
N VAL A 31 2.70 -12.53 -10.93
CA VAL A 31 3.85 -12.80 -10.06
C VAL A 31 5.07 -13.15 -10.91
N GLN A 32 6.26 -12.81 -10.42
CA GLN A 32 7.50 -13.34 -10.97
C GLN A 32 7.51 -14.87 -10.78
N GLN A 33 8.01 -15.62 -11.77
CA GLN A 33 8.20 -17.07 -11.65
C GLN A 33 9.20 -17.63 -12.67
N ARG A 34 9.70 -18.85 -12.42
CA ARG A 34 10.64 -19.58 -13.31
C ARG A 34 10.20 -21.00 -13.71
N PHE A 35 9.03 -21.47 -13.25
CA PHE A 35 8.60 -22.87 -13.40
C PHE A 35 8.47 -23.34 -14.86
N ARG A 36 8.06 -22.46 -15.78
CA ARG A 36 7.90 -22.75 -17.22
C ARG A 36 8.67 -21.77 -18.11
N GLY A 37 9.70 -21.14 -17.56
CA GLY A 37 10.41 -20.01 -18.17
C GLY A 37 10.35 -18.77 -17.31
N GLU A 38 11.18 -17.79 -17.63
CA GLU A 38 11.28 -16.54 -16.86
C GLU A 38 10.10 -15.63 -17.16
N VAL A 39 9.29 -15.37 -16.14
CA VAL A 39 8.13 -14.49 -16.21
C VAL A 39 8.37 -13.32 -15.24
N PRO A 40 8.35 -12.06 -15.72
CA PRO A 40 8.50 -10.90 -14.85
C PRO A 40 7.18 -10.57 -14.14
N ALA A 41 7.29 -10.00 -12.94
CA ALA A 41 6.15 -9.49 -12.19
C ALA A 41 5.46 -8.31 -12.89
N LEU A 42 4.16 -8.15 -12.66
CA LEU A 42 3.36 -7.00 -13.08
C LEU A 42 2.41 -6.61 -11.94
N VAL A 43 2.57 -5.38 -11.44
CA VAL A 43 1.82 -4.85 -10.30
C VAL A 43 1.38 -3.42 -10.61
N ALA A 44 0.20 -3.03 -10.14
CA ALA A 44 -0.23 -1.64 -10.10
C ALA A 44 -0.57 -1.22 -8.67
N ILE A 45 -0.36 0.05 -8.36
CA ILE A 45 -0.80 0.67 -7.11
C ILE A 45 -1.93 1.64 -7.45
N SER A 46 -3.09 1.45 -6.83
CA SER A 46 -4.24 2.34 -6.97
C SER A 46 -4.39 3.16 -5.70
N MET A 47 -4.40 4.49 -5.83
CA MET A 47 -4.51 5.42 -4.71
C MET A 47 -5.69 6.37 -4.91
N PRO A 48 -6.56 6.54 -3.91
CA PRO A 48 -7.72 7.44 -3.98
C PRO A 48 -7.34 8.89 -3.67
N PHE A 49 -6.27 9.40 -4.26
CA PHE A 49 -5.83 10.76 -3.98
C PHE A 49 -6.77 11.80 -4.58
N VAL A 50 -6.88 12.94 -3.88
CA VAL A 50 -7.64 14.09 -4.36
C VAL A 50 -7.00 14.59 -5.65
N LYS A 51 -7.81 14.68 -6.71
CA LYS A 51 -7.37 15.24 -7.99
C LYS A 51 -7.05 16.72 -7.78
N PRO A 52 -5.85 17.20 -8.15
CA PRO A 52 -5.54 18.62 -8.03
C PRO A 52 -6.38 19.45 -8.99
N GLY A 53 -6.54 20.74 -8.67
CA GLY A 53 -7.10 21.72 -9.59
C GLY A 53 -6.25 21.84 -10.87
N ALA A 54 -6.86 22.33 -11.95
CA ALA A 54 -6.16 22.51 -13.22
C ALA A 54 -4.93 23.43 -13.03
N GLY A 55 -3.74 22.93 -13.38
CA GLY A 55 -2.48 23.65 -13.24
C GLY A 55 -1.86 23.62 -11.84
N SER A 56 -2.48 22.97 -10.86
CA SER A 56 -1.94 22.82 -9.50
C SER A 56 -1.21 21.48 -9.33
N PRO A 57 -0.14 21.43 -8.51
CA PRO A 57 0.52 20.17 -8.17
C PRO A 57 -0.40 19.28 -7.31
N ALA A 58 -0.27 17.96 -7.47
CA ALA A 58 -0.85 16.99 -6.55
C ALA A 58 -0.02 16.95 -5.26
N LEU A 59 -0.48 17.62 -4.21
CA LEU A 59 0.16 17.58 -2.90
C LEU A 59 -0.48 16.50 -2.03
N LEU A 60 0.36 15.69 -1.38
CA LEU A 60 -0.07 14.63 -0.49
C LEU A 60 0.04 15.06 0.96
N GLY A 61 -0.98 14.74 1.76
CA GLY A 61 -0.88 14.83 3.21
C GLY A 61 0.08 13.77 3.77
N TRP A 62 0.50 13.95 5.03
CA TRP A 62 1.39 12.99 5.69
C TRP A 62 0.84 11.56 5.70
N ARG A 63 -0.46 11.41 6.01
CA ARG A 63 -1.12 10.09 6.04
C ARG A 63 -1.22 9.47 4.65
N ASP A 64 -1.53 10.26 3.62
CA ASP A 64 -1.59 9.79 2.23
C ASP A 64 -0.23 9.29 1.75
N ALA A 65 0.85 9.99 2.14
CA ALA A 65 2.22 9.57 1.86
C ALA A 65 2.57 8.27 2.60
N GLN A 66 2.18 8.12 3.87
CA GLN A 66 2.37 6.85 4.60
C GLN A 66 1.62 5.69 3.93
N THR A 67 0.36 5.91 3.52
CA THR A 67 -0.42 4.88 2.80
C THR A 67 0.22 4.53 1.45
N LEU A 68 0.74 5.51 0.70
CA LEU A 68 1.47 5.22 -0.54
C LEU A 68 2.67 4.31 -0.29
N PHE A 69 3.45 4.58 0.75
CA PHE A 69 4.63 3.79 1.10
C PHE A 69 4.26 2.39 1.61
N HIS A 70 3.11 2.25 2.29
CA HIS A 70 2.55 0.94 2.64
C HIS A 70 2.27 0.10 1.39
N GLU A 71 1.50 0.64 0.44
CA GLU A 71 1.15 -0.10 -0.77
C GLU A 71 2.34 -0.31 -1.70
N PHE A 72 3.29 0.62 -1.71
CA PHE A 72 4.55 0.46 -2.42
C PHE A 72 5.39 -0.67 -1.84
N GLY A 73 5.40 -0.88 -0.52
CA GLY A 73 6.09 -2.02 0.09
C GLY A 73 5.54 -3.37 -0.39
N HIS A 74 4.21 -3.50 -0.52
CA HIS A 74 3.57 -4.69 -1.09
C HIS A 74 3.93 -4.89 -2.57
N ALA A 75 3.91 -3.81 -3.34
CA ALA A 75 4.27 -3.86 -4.76
C ALA A 75 5.74 -4.23 -4.95
N LEU A 76 6.64 -3.62 -4.16
CA LEU A 76 8.07 -3.90 -4.22
C LEU A 76 8.36 -5.34 -3.84
N HIS A 77 7.73 -5.88 -2.80
CA HIS A 77 7.88 -7.27 -2.41
C HIS A 77 7.56 -8.23 -3.57
N THR A 78 6.52 -7.93 -4.34
CA THR A 78 6.14 -8.71 -5.52
C THR A 78 7.13 -8.51 -6.68
N LEU A 79 7.61 -7.29 -6.90
CA LEU A 79 8.56 -6.96 -7.96
C LEU A 79 9.95 -7.58 -7.73
N THR A 80 10.39 -7.70 -6.48
CA THR A 80 11.69 -8.28 -6.11
C THR A 80 11.62 -9.78 -5.82
N GLY A 81 10.46 -10.41 -6.03
CA GLY A 81 10.31 -11.85 -5.84
C GLY A 81 11.18 -12.63 -6.82
N ASP A 82 11.87 -13.65 -6.33
CA ASP A 82 12.53 -14.68 -7.14
C ASP A 82 12.06 -16.07 -6.71
N VAL A 83 11.00 -16.56 -7.35
CA VAL A 83 10.37 -17.83 -7.04
C VAL A 83 10.36 -18.74 -8.25
N THR A 84 10.51 -20.04 -8.00
CA THR A 84 10.34 -21.02 -9.08
C THR A 84 8.86 -21.20 -9.39
N ARG A 85 8.02 -21.44 -8.37
CA ARG A 85 6.57 -21.70 -8.55
C ARG A 85 5.74 -20.45 -8.23
N PRO A 86 4.68 -20.18 -9.01
CA PRO A 86 3.85 -18.98 -8.83
C PRO A 86 3.06 -19.01 -7.52
N SER A 87 2.74 -20.19 -7.00
CA SER A 87 2.06 -20.38 -5.71
C SER A 87 2.88 -19.91 -4.50
N LEU A 88 4.18 -19.68 -4.69
CA LEU A 88 5.10 -19.22 -3.64
C LEU A 88 5.42 -17.72 -3.76
N GLY A 89 4.97 -17.05 -4.83
CA GLY A 89 5.24 -15.65 -5.11
C GLY A 89 4.09 -14.71 -4.73
N GLY A 90 4.39 -13.41 -4.63
CA GLY A 90 3.40 -12.38 -4.29
C GLY A 90 2.87 -12.55 -2.87
N GLY A 91 1.55 -12.72 -2.73
CA GLY A 91 0.84 -12.88 -1.45
C GLY A 91 0.77 -14.32 -0.93
N GLY A 92 1.43 -15.30 -1.58
CA GLY A 92 1.49 -16.70 -1.15
C GLY A 92 2.41 -16.96 0.05
N VAL A 93 2.69 -15.92 0.84
CA VAL A 93 3.53 -15.98 2.04
C VAL A 93 2.63 -16.15 3.27
N VAL A 94 3.14 -16.81 4.32
CA VAL A 94 2.41 -16.97 5.59
C VAL A 94 1.87 -15.60 6.03
N SER A 95 0.57 -15.50 6.34
CA SER A 95 -0.17 -14.22 6.45
C SER A 95 0.48 -13.14 7.32
N GLY A 96 1.34 -13.51 8.29
CA GLY A 96 2.10 -12.55 9.11
C GLY A 96 3.36 -11.96 8.44
N SER A 97 4.03 -12.68 7.54
CA SER A 97 5.28 -12.21 6.91
C SER A 97 5.04 -11.27 5.73
N ALA A 98 3.87 -11.35 5.09
CA ALA A 98 3.46 -10.42 4.02
C ALA A 98 3.25 -8.97 4.51
N VAL A 99 3.10 -8.76 5.83
CA VAL A 99 2.89 -7.42 6.43
C VAL A 99 4.22 -6.70 6.71
N PHE A 100 5.32 -7.44 6.82
CA PHE A 100 6.63 -6.87 7.17
C PHE A 100 7.18 -5.88 6.11
N PRO A 101 7.10 -6.16 4.80
CA PRO A 101 7.59 -5.24 3.77
C PRO A 101 6.88 -3.89 3.78
N SER A 102 5.55 -3.89 3.90
CA SER A 102 4.77 -2.64 3.92
C SER A 102 5.08 -1.79 5.17
N LYS A 103 5.24 -2.42 6.33
CA LYS A 103 5.64 -1.73 7.57
C LYS A 103 7.07 -1.21 7.55
N LEU A 104 8.00 -1.94 6.94
CA LEU A 104 9.38 -1.48 6.78
C LEU A 104 9.44 -0.19 5.93
N PHE A 105 8.64 -0.11 4.87
CA PHE A 105 8.60 1.06 3.99
C PHE A 105 7.87 2.26 4.60
N GLU A 106 6.84 2.05 5.42
CA GLU A 106 6.23 3.11 6.23
C GLU A 106 7.27 3.79 7.15
N HIS A 107 8.10 3.01 7.84
CA HIS A 107 9.15 3.56 8.71
C HIS A 107 10.24 4.31 7.93
N ARG A 108 10.57 3.86 6.72
CA ARG A 108 11.61 4.49 5.89
C ARG A 108 11.26 5.94 5.53
N LEU A 109 9.98 6.24 5.27
CA LEU A 109 9.54 7.61 4.97
C LEU A 109 9.82 8.58 6.13
N ALA A 110 9.65 8.11 7.38
CA ALA A 110 9.82 8.93 8.58
C ALA A 110 11.28 9.09 9.04
N THR A 111 12.24 8.44 8.36
CA THR A 111 13.67 8.62 8.64
C THR A 111 14.15 10.01 8.19
N PRO A 112 15.17 10.60 8.86
CA PRO A 112 15.78 11.85 8.40
C PRO A 112 16.24 11.79 6.94
N GLU A 113 16.75 10.64 6.49
CA GLU A 113 17.19 10.40 5.12
C GLU A 113 16.00 10.35 4.14
N GLY A 114 14.88 9.76 4.56
CA GLY A 114 13.64 9.71 3.78
C GLY A 114 13.03 11.10 3.60
N LEU A 115 12.88 11.83 4.72
CA LEU A 115 12.32 13.18 4.72
C LEU A 115 13.18 14.17 3.94
N SER A 116 14.51 14.15 4.11
CA SER A 116 15.40 15.07 3.38
C SER A 116 15.39 14.88 1.87
N ARG A 117 15.16 13.65 1.38
CA ARG A 117 15.14 13.33 -0.05
C ARG A 117 13.77 13.52 -0.70
N LEU A 118 12.70 13.24 0.03
CA LEU A 118 11.34 13.18 -0.53
C LEU A 118 10.49 14.39 -0.16
N ALA A 119 10.73 15.01 1.01
CA ALA A 119 9.98 16.17 1.48
C ALA A 119 10.66 17.47 1.03
N VAL A 120 10.66 17.70 -0.28
CA VAL A 120 11.14 18.95 -0.91
C VAL A 120 9.96 19.85 -1.28
N HIS A 121 10.15 21.15 -1.17
CA HIS A 121 9.10 22.11 -1.51
C HIS A 121 8.87 22.15 -3.03
N HIS A 122 7.63 21.95 -3.46
CA HIS A 122 7.27 21.79 -4.88
C HIS A 122 7.74 22.92 -5.81
N ALA A 123 7.74 24.18 -5.34
CA ALA A 123 8.12 25.33 -6.16
C ALA A 123 9.59 25.75 -6.05
N THR A 124 10.20 25.52 -4.88
CA THR A 124 11.56 26.03 -4.59
C THR A 124 12.62 24.92 -4.55
N VAL A 125 12.18 23.65 -4.56
CA VAL A 125 13.01 22.45 -4.49
C VAL A 125 13.89 22.41 -3.24
N GLN A 126 13.59 23.25 -2.24
CA GLN A 126 14.32 23.28 -0.98
C GLN A 126 13.86 22.15 -0.06
N PRO A 127 14.77 21.52 0.70
CA PRO A 127 14.41 20.49 1.66
C PRO A 127 13.56 21.07 2.80
N MET A 128 12.77 20.21 3.44
CA MET A 128 12.01 20.58 4.62
C MET A 128 12.94 21.11 5.73
N PRO A 129 12.62 22.27 6.34
CA PRO A 129 13.37 22.79 7.48
C PRO A 129 13.46 21.79 8.63
N GLN A 130 14.64 21.69 9.25
CA GLN A 130 14.90 20.74 10.33
C GLN A 130 13.93 20.89 11.53
N ALA A 131 13.47 22.12 11.79
CA ALA A 131 12.48 22.40 12.83
C ALA A 131 11.13 21.69 12.57
N LEU A 132 10.71 21.55 11.30
CA LEU A 132 9.49 20.82 10.95
C LEU A 132 9.70 19.31 11.01
N VAL A 133 10.87 18.82 10.61
CA VAL A 133 11.27 17.41 10.77
C VAL A 133 11.19 17.00 12.24
N ALA A 134 11.75 17.81 13.15
CA ALA A 134 11.69 17.57 14.58
C ALA A 134 10.24 17.53 15.11
N ARG A 135 9.35 18.39 14.61
CA ARG A 135 7.93 18.39 14.98
C ARG A 135 7.21 17.13 14.51
N ILE A 136 7.49 16.65 13.29
CA ILE A 136 6.93 15.39 12.78
C ILE A 136 7.39 14.22 13.66
N GLN A 137 8.66 14.19 14.05
CA GLN A 137 9.21 13.16 14.93
C GLN A 137 8.58 13.19 16.32
N GLN A 138 8.40 14.38 16.91
CA GLN A 138 7.72 14.54 18.20
C GLN A 138 6.25 14.12 18.14
N ALA A 139 5.58 14.33 17.00
CA ALA A 139 4.19 13.93 16.77
C ALA A 139 4.03 12.44 16.39
N ALA A 140 5.10 11.66 16.26
CA ALA A 140 5.02 10.27 15.79
C ALA A 140 4.17 9.37 16.71
N THR A 141 4.14 9.67 18.01
CA THR A 141 3.34 8.95 19.02
C THR A 141 1.95 9.56 19.23
N PHE A 142 1.67 10.70 18.59
CA PHE A 142 0.38 11.36 18.70
C PHE A 142 -0.72 10.46 18.13
N ASN A 143 -1.78 10.24 18.91
CA ASN A 143 -2.95 9.45 18.55
C ASN A 143 -2.73 7.92 18.40
N GLN A 144 -1.56 7.38 18.80
CA GLN A 144 -1.29 5.94 18.73
C GLN A 144 -2.29 5.08 19.54
N GLY A 145 -2.81 5.60 20.66
CA GLY A 145 -3.84 4.91 21.44
C GLY A 145 -5.13 4.69 20.66
N PHE A 146 -5.59 5.70 19.92
CA PHE A 146 -6.77 5.58 19.07
C PHE A 146 -6.54 4.59 17.92
N TYR A 147 -5.40 4.70 17.23
CA TYR A 147 -5.05 3.79 16.13
C TYR A 147 -4.96 2.34 16.58
N THR A 148 -4.40 2.09 17.76
CA THR A 148 -4.25 0.74 18.29
C THR A 148 -5.61 0.15 18.64
N VAL A 149 -6.49 0.94 19.28
CA VAL A 149 -7.85 0.49 19.60
C VAL A 149 -8.64 0.20 18.33
N ASP A 150 -8.60 1.08 17.34
CA ASP A 150 -9.30 0.91 16.06
C ASP A 150 -8.80 -0.32 15.26
N LEU A 151 -7.49 -0.60 15.33
CA LEU A 151 -6.93 -1.81 14.73
C LEU A 151 -7.42 -3.07 15.45
N LEU A 152 -7.41 -3.09 16.78
CA LEU A 152 -7.84 -4.23 17.57
C LEU A 152 -9.34 -4.50 17.37
N THR A 153 -10.17 -3.47 17.37
CA THR A 153 -11.62 -3.62 17.11
C THR A 153 -11.89 -4.15 15.71
N PHE A 154 -11.14 -3.69 14.70
CA PHE A 154 -11.24 -4.22 13.34
C PHE A 154 -10.86 -5.71 13.27
N GLN A 155 -9.79 -6.12 13.96
CA GLN A 155 -9.36 -7.52 14.01
C GLN A 155 -10.37 -8.42 14.74
N GLU A 156 -10.91 -7.95 15.87
CA GLU A 156 -11.96 -8.65 16.61
C GLU A 156 -13.22 -8.82 15.77
N ALA A 157 -13.65 -7.77 15.07
CA ALA A 157 -14.81 -7.82 14.17
C ALA A 157 -14.60 -8.80 13.01
N GLY A 158 -13.39 -8.82 12.43
CA GLY A 158 -13.02 -9.80 11.40
C GLY A 158 -13.06 -11.24 11.91
N GLY A 159 -12.47 -11.49 13.09
CA GLY A 159 -12.49 -12.82 13.72
C GLY A 159 -13.91 -13.30 14.06
N ALA A 160 -14.78 -12.39 14.53
CA ALA A 160 -16.18 -12.71 14.79
C ALA A 160 -16.96 -13.04 13.50
N TYR A 161 -16.67 -12.34 12.40
CA TYR A 161 -17.26 -12.62 11.09
C TYR A 161 -16.84 -13.99 10.57
N ASP A 162 -15.54 -14.31 10.61
CA ASP A 162 -15.00 -15.60 10.17
C ASP A 162 -15.56 -16.77 10.99
N ALA A 163 -15.67 -16.59 12.31
CA ALA A 163 -16.29 -17.59 13.19
C ALA A 163 -17.76 -17.85 12.82
N LYS A 164 -18.51 -16.79 12.46
CA LYS A 164 -19.91 -16.89 12.05
C LYS A 164 -20.07 -17.57 10.69
N VAL A 165 -19.21 -17.27 9.73
CA VAL A 165 -19.18 -17.97 8.42
C VAL A 165 -18.82 -19.44 8.61
N ALA A 166 -17.82 -19.76 9.43
CA ALA A 166 -17.42 -21.14 9.71
C ALA A 166 -18.55 -21.94 10.39
N ALA A 167 -19.29 -21.32 11.31
CA ALA A 167 -20.48 -21.94 11.92
C ALA A 167 -21.57 -22.25 10.88
N LEU A 168 -21.88 -21.27 10.01
CA LEU A 168 -22.88 -21.42 8.96
C LEU A 168 -22.50 -22.47 7.91
N MET A 169 -21.22 -22.56 7.56
CA MET A 169 -20.70 -23.60 6.66
C MET A 169 -20.85 -25.00 7.28
N ARG A 170 -20.55 -25.16 8.58
CA ARG A 170 -20.78 -26.42 9.30
C ARG A 170 -22.26 -26.81 9.36
N GLU A 171 -23.15 -25.87 9.66
CA GLU A 171 -24.60 -26.10 9.65
C GLU A 171 -25.13 -26.56 8.30
N ARG A 172 -24.52 -26.09 7.21
CA ARG A 172 -24.86 -26.47 5.83
C ARG A 172 -24.12 -27.72 5.33
N GLY A 173 -23.39 -28.41 6.19
CA GLY A 173 -22.72 -29.68 5.87
C GLY A 173 -21.42 -29.54 5.06
N PHE A 174 -20.85 -28.34 4.97
CA PHE A 174 -19.54 -28.15 4.36
C PHE A 174 -18.43 -28.45 5.38
N ALA A 175 -17.54 -29.38 5.04
CA ALA A 175 -16.36 -29.69 5.85
C ALA A 175 -15.23 -28.69 5.54
N PRO A 176 -14.44 -28.26 6.55
CA PRO A 176 -13.25 -27.44 6.32
C PRO A 176 -12.24 -28.22 5.47
N VAL A 177 -11.65 -27.55 4.48
CA VAL A 177 -10.57 -28.11 3.67
C VAL A 177 -9.27 -27.95 4.47
N HIS A 178 -8.68 -29.07 4.90
CA HIS A 178 -7.38 -29.12 5.56
C HIS A 178 -6.23 -29.14 4.54
#